data_AF-A0A344LVJ9-F1
#
_entry.id   AF-A0A344LVJ9-F1
#
_cell.length_a   1.000
_cell.length_b   1.000
_cell.length_c   1.000
_cell.angle_alpha   90.00
_cell.angle_beta   90.00
_cell.angle_gamma   90.00
#
_symmetry.space_group_name_H-M   'P 1'
#
loop_
_entity.id
_entity.type
_entity.pdbx_description
1 polymer ?
#
loop_
_entity_poly.entity_id
_entity_poly.type
_entity_poly.pdbx_seq_one_letter_code
_entity_poly.pdbx_strand_id
1 'polypeptide(L)'
;MNWYLKVFRDYFNIEGRARRSEYWMFSLYNFSFATILFIIDAIFRLSLNFFPFGWFCILYAVTSFVPSIAVTVRRLHDVGKSGWMILLCLIPFFGGIWLFILLILNGDSQKNEYGENPKFESKDEDCSNADYIIQLVLISTLINVLIYKVVAEFINSEVFYKFYKSINYPSLLFWSIVPITLSFALKDKNKRLPFLILGSIYFLYTMKEVFDTLKELLYNWYLFS
;
A
#
# COMPACT_ATOMS: atom_id res chain seq x y z
N MET A 1 1.05 11.33 14.32
CA MET A 1 -0.22 12.11 14.26
C MET A 1 -0.03 13.44 13.54
N ASN A 2 1.00 14.23 13.88
CA ASN A 2 1.21 15.58 13.31
C ASN A 2 1.24 15.60 11.76
N TRP A 3 1.87 14.61 11.13
CA TRP A 3 1.89 14.50 9.65
C TRP A 3 0.51 14.26 9.03
N TYR A 4 -0.34 13.47 9.69
CA TYR A 4 -1.69 13.19 9.21
C TYR A 4 -2.55 14.46 9.25
N LEU A 5 -2.53 15.17 10.37
CA LEU A 5 -3.25 16.44 10.52
C LEU A 5 -2.72 17.53 9.58
N LYS A 6 -1.40 17.56 9.32
CA LYS A 6 -0.80 18.48 8.36
C LYS A 6 -1.37 18.26 6.95
N VAL A 7 -1.42 17.02 6.47
CA VAL A 7 -1.95 16.71 5.14
C VAL A 7 -3.44 17.03 5.03
N PHE A 8 -4.22 16.78 6.08
CA PHE A 8 -5.65 17.16 6.12
C PHE A 8 -5.88 18.66 6.26
N ARG A 9 -4.91 19.44 6.77
CA ARG A 9 -4.99 20.90 6.83
C ARG A 9 -4.64 21.52 5.48
N ASP A 10 -3.63 20.98 4.81
CA ASP A 10 -3.11 21.47 3.53
C ASP A 10 -3.61 20.63 2.34
N TYR A 11 -4.77 19.99 2.46
CA TYR A 11 -5.24 18.99 1.49
C TYR A 11 -5.56 19.55 0.11
N PHE A 12 -5.85 20.84 0.01
CA PHE A 12 -6.01 21.54 -1.28
C PHE A 12 -4.70 22.10 -1.82
N ASN A 13 -3.63 22.12 -1.02
CA ASN A 13 -2.35 22.62 -1.47
C ASN A 13 -1.57 21.52 -2.20
N ILE A 14 -1.51 21.65 -3.51
CA ILE A 14 -0.79 20.76 -4.42
C ILE A 14 0.61 21.32 -4.72
N GLU A 15 0.85 22.58 -4.39
CA GLU A 15 2.13 23.26 -4.59
C GLU A 15 3.16 22.86 -3.53
N GLY A 16 4.43 22.92 -3.90
CA GLY A 16 5.54 22.57 -3.02
C GLY A 16 5.89 21.09 -3.04
N ARG A 17 6.65 20.68 -2.00
CA ARG A 17 7.31 19.38 -1.91
C ARG A 17 6.96 18.67 -0.61
N ALA A 18 6.66 17.38 -0.69
CA ALA A 18 6.42 16.53 0.47
C ALA A 18 7.61 15.59 0.70
N ARG A 19 8.16 15.64 1.92
CA ARG A 19 9.23 14.73 2.32
C ARG A 19 8.74 13.29 2.42
N ARG A 20 9.64 12.31 2.32
CA ARG A 20 9.29 10.88 2.42
C ARG A 20 8.56 10.51 3.70
N SER A 21 9.01 11.01 4.85
CA SER A 21 8.35 10.73 6.12
C SER A 21 6.95 11.33 6.20
N GLU A 22 6.68 12.47 5.56
CA GLU A 22 5.32 13.04 5.46
C GLU A 22 4.40 12.09 4.68
N TYR A 23 4.83 11.67 3.49
CA TYR A 23 4.06 10.76 2.63
C TYR A 23 3.80 9.40 3.29
N TRP A 24 4.85 8.75 3.80
CA TRP A 24 4.75 7.39 4.34
C TRP A 24 4.01 7.37 5.69
N MET A 25 4.18 8.37 6.54
CA MET A 25 3.40 8.45 7.79
C MET A 25 1.93 8.73 7.52
N PHE A 26 1.61 9.62 6.57
CA PHE A 26 0.23 9.84 6.16
C PHE A 26 -0.40 8.55 5.62
N SER A 27 0.28 7.88 4.68
CA SER A 27 -0.19 6.63 4.07
C SER A 27 -0.44 5.55 5.12
N LEU A 28 0.45 5.44 6.12
CA LEU A 28 0.29 4.51 7.22
C LEU A 28 -0.95 4.79 8.05
N TYR A 29 -1.14 6.03 8.51
CA TYR A 29 -2.33 6.38 9.30
C TYR A 29 -3.61 6.18 8.50
N ASN A 30 -3.60 6.56 7.22
CA ASN A 30 -4.75 6.39 6.33
C ASN A 30 -5.11 4.91 6.17
N PHE A 31 -4.10 4.04 5.98
CA PHE A 31 -4.29 2.59 5.95
C PHE A 31 -4.81 2.01 7.27
N SER A 32 -4.27 2.46 8.42
CA SER A 32 -4.75 2.03 9.74
C SER A 32 -6.21 2.41 9.98
N PHE A 33 -6.60 3.64 9.66
CA PHE A 33 -8.00 4.09 9.80
C PHE A 33 -8.93 3.34 8.85
N ALA A 34 -8.54 3.17 7.59
CA ALA A 34 -9.31 2.39 6.62
C ALA A 34 -9.54 0.95 7.11
N THR A 35 -8.50 0.32 7.70
CA THR A 35 -8.59 -1.04 8.26
C THR A 35 -9.54 -1.11 9.45
N ILE A 36 -9.47 -0.14 10.37
CA ILE A 36 -10.36 -0.08 11.53
C ILE A 36 -11.82 0.07 11.09
N LEU A 37 -12.09 0.99 10.16
CA LEU A 37 -13.45 1.20 9.63
C LEU A 37 -13.97 -0.02 8.89
N PHE A 38 -13.11 -0.71 8.16
CA PHE A 38 -13.46 -1.95 7.49
C PHE A 38 -13.91 -3.04 8.47
N ILE A 39 -13.17 -3.21 9.57
CA ILE A 39 -13.53 -4.16 10.63
C ILE A 39 -14.87 -3.78 11.27
N ILE A 40 -15.09 -2.48 11.53
CA ILE A 40 -16.37 -1.98 12.06
C ILE A 40 -17.51 -2.33 11.09
N ASP A 41 -17.38 -1.98 9.81
CA ASP A 41 -18.39 -2.29 8.79
C ASP A 41 -18.70 -3.80 8.72
N ALA A 42 -17.69 -4.66 8.86
CA ALA A 42 -17.85 -6.11 8.88
C ALA A 42 -18.60 -6.61 10.13
N ILE A 43 -18.23 -6.12 11.32
CA ILE A 43 -18.88 -6.50 12.59
C ILE A 43 -20.36 -6.13 12.57
N PHE A 44 -20.68 -4.93 12.08
CA PHE A 44 -22.06 -4.43 12.01
C PHE A 44 -22.83 -4.89 10.77
N ARG A 45 -22.19 -5.67 9.88
CA ARG A 45 -22.77 -6.15 8.61
C ARG A 45 -23.34 -5.02 7.76
N LEU A 46 -22.61 -3.91 7.70
CA LEU A 46 -22.99 -2.71 6.94
C LEU A 46 -22.54 -2.76 5.47
N SER A 47 -22.10 -3.92 4.98
CA SER A 47 -21.66 -4.08 3.60
C SER A 47 -22.79 -3.78 2.61
N LEU A 48 -22.46 -3.10 1.53
CA LEU A 48 -23.41 -2.84 0.46
C LEU A 48 -23.60 -4.09 -0.39
N ASN A 49 -24.82 -4.37 -0.83
CA ASN A 49 -25.12 -5.55 -1.66
C ASN A 49 -24.24 -5.67 -2.92
N PHE A 50 -23.72 -4.55 -3.43
CA PHE A 50 -22.88 -4.48 -4.62
C PHE A 50 -21.39 -4.27 -4.35
N PHE A 51 -20.98 -3.92 -3.13
CA PHE A 51 -19.58 -3.63 -2.79
C PHE A 51 -19.19 -4.30 -1.48
N PRO A 52 -17.96 -4.84 -1.36
CA PRO A 52 -17.47 -5.44 -0.11
C PRO A 52 -17.26 -4.43 1.02
N PHE A 53 -17.47 -3.14 0.75
CA PHE A 53 -17.24 -2.04 1.68
C PHE A 53 -18.58 -1.54 2.23
N GLY A 54 -18.60 -1.19 3.52
CA GLY A 54 -19.76 -0.54 4.12
C GLY A 54 -19.72 0.98 3.95
N TRP A 55 -20.76 1.64 4.46
CA TRP A 55 -20.93 3.09 4.34
C TRP A 55 -19.78 3.87 5.00
N PHE A 56 -19.23 3.39 6.12
CA PHE A 56 -18.14 4.09 6.81
C PHE A 56 -16.85 4.06 5.99
N CYS A 57 -16.50 2.91 5.43
CA CYS A 57 -15.37 2.80 4.51
C CYS A 57 -15.50 3.73 3.30
N ILE A 58 -16.69 3.79 2.70
CA ILE A 58 -16.93 4.62 1.50
C ILE A 58 -16.81 6.10 1.83
N LEU A 59 -17.45 6.55 2.91
CA LEU A 59 -17.34 7.94 3.35
C LEU A 59 -15.90 8.33 3.64
N TYR A 60 -15.17 7.47 4.35
CA TYR A 60 -13.76 7.70 4.63
C TYR A 60 -12.93 7.78 3.35
N ALA A 61 -13.11 6.85 2.42
CA ALA A 61 -12.41 6.84 1.14
C ALA A 61 -12.65 8.13 0.34
N VAL A 62 -13.89 8.64 0.29
CA VAL A 62 -14.20 9.90 -0.37
C VAL A 62 -13.51 11.07 0.31
N THR A 63 -13.54 11.15 1.64
CA THR A 63 -12.89 12.24 2.38
C THR A 63 -11.36 12.21 2.28
N SER A 64 -10.76 11.03 2.22
CA SER A 64 -9.30 10.87 2.16
C SER A 64 -8.75 10.90 0.73
N PHE A 65 -9.62 10.85 -0.29
CA PHE A 65 -9.22 10.83 -1.70
C PHE A 65 -8.42 12.06 -2.11
N VAL A 66 -8.97 13.27 -1.90
CA VAL A 66 -8.31 14.53 -2.27
C VAL A 66 -6.97 14.73 -1.51
N PRO A 67 -6.91 14.57 -0.17
CA PRO A 67 -5.64 14.64 0.56
C PRO A 67 -4.59 13.64 0.05
N SER A 68 -5.02 12.42 -0.32
CA SER A 68 -4.12 11.37 -0.81
C SER A 68 -3.50 11.74 -2.16
N ILE A 69 -4.28 12.33 -3.07
CA ILE A 69 -3.75 12.85 -4.34
C ILE A 69 -2.78 14.01 -4.09
N ALA A 70 -3.17 14.98 -3.25
CA ALA A 70 -2.36 16.16 -2.99
C ALA A 70 -0.97 15.82 -2.42
N VAL A 71 -0.90 14.92 -1.42
CA VAL A 71 0.39 14.50 -0.85
C VAL A 71 1.21 13.66 -1.84
N THR A 72 0.56 12.87 -2.70
CA THR A 72 1.24 12.10 -3.75
C THR A 72 1.88 13.02 -4.78
N VAL A 73 1.17 14.05 -5.22
CA VAL A 73 1.68 15.05 -6.17
C VAL A 73 2.85 15.82 -5.56
N ARG A 74 2.72 16.34 -4.34
CA ARG A 74 3.82 17.02 -3.63
C ARG A 74 5.03 16.09 -3.44
N ARG A 75 4.82 14.78 -3.30
CA ARG A 75 5.90 13.80 -3.20
C ARG A 75 6.58 13.55 -4.55
N LEU A 76 5.83 13.53 -5.65
CA LEU A 76 6.40 13.46 -7.00
C LEU A 76 7.22 14.71 -7.33
N HIS A 77 6.74 15.88 -6.94
CA HIS A 77 7.48 17.14 -7.02
C HIS A 77 8.81 17.09 -6.25
N ASP A 78 8.84 16.40 -5.11
CA ASP A 78 10.07 16.24 -4.32
C ASP A 78 11.16 15.44 -5.05
N VAL A 79 10.80 14.52 -5.95
CA VAL A 79 11.74 13.78 -6.82
C VAL A 79 11.91 14.42 -8.21
N GLY A 80 11.49 15.68 -8.38
CA GLY A 80 11.64 16.41 -9.63
C GLY A 80 10.74 15.91 -10.76
N LYS A 81 9.62 15.24 -10.42
CA LYS A 81 8.67 14.69 -11.37
C LYS A 81 7.33 15.42 -11.32
N SER A 82 6.63 15.49 -12.45
CA SER A 82 5.33 16.14 -12.51
C SER A 82 4.24 15.35 -11.77
N GLY A 83 3.29 16.05 -11.16
CA GLY A 83 2.12 15.44 -10.51
C GLY A 83 1.30 14.52 -11.41
N TRP A 84 1.32 14.76 -12.72
CA TRP A 84 0.66 13.94 -13.74
C TRP A 84 1.15 12.49 -13.78
N MET A 85 2.36 12.21 -13.26
CA MET A 85 2.85 10.83 -13.15
C MET A 85 1.97 9.95 -12.25
N ILE A 86 1.08 10.54 -11.44
CA ILE A 86 0.07 9.79 -10.69
C ILE A 86 -0.82 8.95 -11.63
N LEU A 87 -1.09 9.41 -12.86
CA LEU A 87 -1.90 8.69 -13.85
C LEU A 87 -1.30 7.35 -14.26
N LEU A 88 -0.02 7.11 -13.97
CA LEU A 88 0.58 5.79 -14.15
C LEU A 88 -0.13 4.72 -13.31
N CYS A 89 -0.81 5.08 -12.22
CA CYS A 89 -1.63 4.12 -11.48
C CYS A 89 -2.75 3.47 -12.33
N LEU A 90 -3.15 4.11 -13.44
CA LEU A 90 -4.14 3.57 -14.38
C LEU A 90 -3.57 2.44 -15.26
N ILE A 91 -2.25 2.32 -15.35
CA ILE A 91 -1.58 1.22 -16.06
C ILE A 91 -1.38 0.07 -15.06
N PRO A 92 -2.10 -1.05 -15.20
CA PRO A 92 -2.01 -2.15 -14.25
C PRO A 92 -0.59 -2.70 -14.14
N PHE A 93 -0.20 -3.09 -12.92
CA PHE A 93 1.11 -3.64 -12.57
C PHE A 93 2.28 -2.65 -12.78
N PHE A 94 2.67 -2.39 -14.03
CA PHE A 94 3.89 -1.62 -14.35
C PHE A 94 3.83 -0.18 -13.85
N GLY A 95 2.71 0.48 -14.04
CA GLY A 95 2.57 1.87 -13.62
C GLY A 95 2.51 2.03 -12.10
N GLY A 96 1.85 1.10 -11.40
CA GLY A 96 1.87 1.03 -9.94
C GLY A 96 3.28 0.78 -9.38
N ILE A 97 4.05 -0.15 -9.96
CA ILE A 97 5.43 -0.42 -9.57
C ILE A 97 6.31 0.81 -9.76
N TRP A 98 6.21 1.44 -10.94
CA TRP A 98 7.01 2.62 -11.24
C TRP A 98 6.68 3.80 -10.30
N LEU A 99 5.39 4.04 -10.07
CA LEU A 99 4.94 5.07 -9.13
C LEU A 99 5.46 4.78 -7.72
N PHE A 100 5.39 3.53 -7.26
CA PHE A 100 5.91 3.10 -5.98
C PHE A 100 7.42 3.36 -5.84
N ILE A 101 8.21 3.05 -6.88
CA ILE A 101 9.65 3.35 -6.90
C ILE A 101 9.89 4.85 -6.71
N LEU A 102 9.19 5.70 -7.46
CA LEU A 102 9.31 7.17 -7.33
C LEU A 102 9.00 7.66 -5.92
N LEU A 103 7.99 7.09 -5.27
CA LEU A 103 7.58 7.46 -3.92
C LEU A 103 8.63 7.10 -2.85
N ILE A 104 9.50 6.12 -3.10
CA ILE A 104 10.58 5.69 -2.19
C ILE A 104 11.91 6.43 -2.43
N LEU A 105 12.16 6.90 -3.66
CA LEU A 105 13.43 7.53 -4.05
C LEU A 105 13.80 8.76 -3.20
N ASN A 106 15.09 9.08 -3.11
CA ASN A 106 15.48 10.33 -2.47
C ASN A 106 14.96 11.53 -3.28
N GLY A 107 14.35 12.51 -2.61
CA GLY A 107 14.04 13.79 -3.22
C GLY A 107 15.30 14.59 -3.55
N ASP A 108 15.17 15.59 -4.41
CA ASP A 108 16.28 16.43 -4.84
C ASP A 108 16.90 17.14 -3.64
N SER A 109 18.23 17.03 -3.49
CA SER A 109 18.94 17.68 -2.38
C SER A 109 18.96 19.20 -2.50
N GLN A 110 18.91 19.71 -3.74
CA GLN A 110 18.88 21.12 -4.07
C GLN A 110 17.44 21.62 -4.32
N LYS A 111 17.31 22.94 -4.49
CA LYS A 111 16.07 23.56 -4.98
C LYS A 111 15.74 22.99 -6.36
N ASN A 112 14.48 22.60 -6.56
CA ASN A 112 13.97 22.22 -7.87
C ASN A 112 12.85 23.17 -8.31
N GLU A 113 12.24 22.91 -9.46
CA GLU A 113 11.18 23.75 -10.05
C GLU A 113 9.95 23.89 -9.14
N TYR A 114 9.78 22.97 -8.19
CA TYR A 114 8.65 22.92 -7.26
C TYR A 114 8.95 23.51 -5.88
N GLY A 115 10.15 24.07 -5.68
CA GLY A 115 10.51 24.81 -4.47
C GLY A 115 11.75 24.31 -3.73
N GLU A 116 11.97 24.88 -2.56
CA GLU A 116 13.12 24.54 -1.71
C GLU A 116 12.99 23.15 -1.09
N ASN A 117 14.13 22.56 -0.73
CA ASN A 117 14.14 21.22 -0.16
C ASN A 117 13.46 21.24 1.22
N PRO A 118 12.40 20.42 1.44
CA PRO A 118 11.62 20.43 2.68
C PRO A 118 12.42 20.01 3.92
N LYS A 119 13.64 19.50 3.75
CA LYS A 119 14.56 19.21 4.86
C LYS A 119 15.12 20.46 5.54
N PHE A 120 15.19 21.60 4.86
CA PHE A 120 15.70 22.84 5.46
C PHE A 120 14.70 23.50 6.42
N GLU A 121 13.40 23.21 6.28
CA GLU A 121 12.34 23.74 7.15
C GLU A 121 12.15 22.91 8.43
N SER A 122 12.43 21.61 8.41
CA SER A 122 12.26 20.75 9.59
C SER A 122 13.63 20.38 10.19
N LYS A 123 13.98 20.97 11.36
CA LYS A 123 15.09 20.54 12.22
C LYS A 123 14.90 19.14 12.84
N ASP A 124 13.82 18.45 12.51
CA ASP A 124 13.53 17.12 13.04
C ASP A 124 14.54 16.11 12.51
N GLU A 125 15.18 15.43 13.46
CA GLU A 125 16.19 14.38 13.31
C GLU A 125 16.05 13.58 12.01
N ASP A 126 17.19 13.46 11.32
CA ASP A 126 17.45 12.48 10.28
C ASP A 126 17.32 11.08 10.93
N CYS A 127 16.09 10.64 11.19
CA CYS A 127 15.85 9.25 11.49
C CYS A 127 16.33 8.51 10.24
N SER A 128 17.37 7.71 10.45
CA SER A 128 17.82 6.64 9.57
C SER A 128 16.61 5.76 9.21
N ASN A 129 15.83 6.20 8.23
CA ASN A 129 14.43 5.82 8.04
C ASN A 129 14.22 4.78 6.95
N ALA A 130 15.29 4.37 6.25
CA ALA A 130 15.18 3.31 5.24
C ALA A 130 14.75 1.98 5.90
N ASP A 131 15.32 1.65 7.06
CA ASP A 131 14.99 0.44 7.80
C ASP A 131 13.56 0.47 8.36
N TYR A 132 13.08 1.63 8.84
CA TYR A 132 11.70 1.78 9.31
C TYR A 132 10.68 1.71 8.17
N ILE A 133 10.95 2.35 7.02
CA ILE A 133 10.08 2.27 5.85
C ILE A 133 10.00 0.82 5.34
N ILE A 134 11.13 0.10 5.35
CA ILE A 134 11.15 -1.32 4.97
C ILE A 134 10.33 -2.17 5.95
N GLN A 135 10.50 -1.95 7.26
CA GLN A 135 9.70 -2.61 8.29
C GLN A 135 8.21 -2.27 8.19
N LEU A 136 7.86 -1.03 7.82
CA LEU A 136 6.48 -0.60 7.63
C LEU A 136 5.84 -1.23 6.39
N VAL A 137 6.56 -1.32 5.28
CA VAL A 137 6.09 -2.04 4.09
C VAL A 137 5.86 -3.51 4.43
N LEU A 138 6.77 -4.14 5.17
CA LEU A 138 6.64 -5.52 5.63
C LEU A 138 5.41 -5.73 6.53
N ILE A 139 5.21 -4.86 7.52
CA ILE A 139 4.04 -4.89 8.40
C ILE A 139 2.75 -4.70 7.58
N SER A 140 2.75 -3.76 6.63
CA SER A 140 1.58 -3.54 5.77
C SER A 140 1.27 -4.75 4.88
N THR A 141 2.29 -5.47 4.40
CA THR A 141 2.09 -6.70 3.61
C THR A 141 1.51 -7.84 4.47
N LEU A 142 1.99 -8.00 5.71
CA LEU A 142 1.46 -8.99 6.65
C LEU A 142 0.02 -8.67 7.07
N ILE A 143 -0.30 -7.40 7.29
CA ILE A 143 -1.67 -6.95 7.60
C ILE A 143 -2.60 -7.22 6.40
N ASN A 144 -2.14 -6.98 5.17
CA ASN A 144 -2.94 -7.22 3.97
C ASN A 144 -3.38 -8.69 3.87
N VAL A 145 -2.49 -9.64 4.19
CA VAL A 145 -2.80 -11.08 4.24
C VAL A 145 -3.84 -11.44 5.28
N LEU A 146 -3.71 -10.85 6.47
CA LEU A 146 -4.66 -11.09 7.54
C LEU A 146 -6.04 -10.56 7.14
N ILE A 147 -6.09 -9.36 6.56
CA ILE A 147 -7.31 -8.78 6.00
C ILE A 147 -7.88 -9.73 4.93
N TYR A 148 -7.05 -10.28 4.03
CA TYR A 148 -7.57 -11.16 2.98
C TYR A 148 -8.33 -12.37 3.53
N LYS A 149 -7.78 -13.00 4.58
CA LYS A 149 -8.38 -14.18 5.23
C LYS A 149 -9.66 -13.81 5.96
N VAL A 150 -9.62 -12.73 6.74
CA VAL A 150 -10.78 -12.24 7.48
C VAL A 150 -11.90 -11.87 6.51
N VAL A 151 -11.60 -11.10 5.46
CA VAL A 151 -12.58 -10.68 4.45
C VAL A 151 -13.24 -11.86 3.74
N ALA A 152 -12.47 -12.89 3.40
CA ALA A 152 -13.01 -14.08 2.74
C ALA A 152 -14.11 -14.76 3.57
N GLU A 153 -14.04 -14.70 4.90
CA GLU A 153 -15.05 -15.27 5.81
C GLU A 153 -16.36 -14.47 5.84
N PHE A 154 -16.33 -13.19 5.47
CA PHE A 154 -17.51 -12.31 5.45
C PHE A 154 -18.18 -12.21 4.07
N ILE A 155 -17.61 -12.81 3.03
CA ILE A 155 -18.20 -12.81 1.69
C ILE A 155 -19.27 -13.91 1.59
N ASN A 156 -20.54 -13.50 1.60
CA ASN A 156 -21.68 -14.41 1.46
C ASN A 156 -22.10 -14.69 0.01
N SER A 157 -21.57 -13.93 -0.97
CA SER A 157 -21.88 -14.10 -2.39
C SER A 157 -20.85 -15.01 -3.06
N GLU A 158 -21.29 -16.12 -3.63
CA GLU A 158 -20.42 -17.09 -4.31
C GLU A 158 -19.69 -16.48 -5.52
N VAL A 159 -20.39 -15.63 -6.29
CA VAL A 159 -19.84 -14.91 -7.44
C VAL A 159 -18.75 -13.94 -6.98
N PHE A 160 -19.02 -13.21 -5.89
CA PHE A 160 -18.06 -12.26 -5.35
C PHE A 160 -16.86 -12.96 -4.72
N TYR A 161 -17.08 -14.09 -4.04
CA TYR A 161 -16.01 -14.93 -3.50
C TYR A 161 -15.08 -15.39 -4.63
N LYS A 162 -15.62 -15.91 -5.74
CA LYS A 162 -14.84 -16.33 -6.91
C LYS A 162 -14.08 -15.17 -7.55
N PHE A 163 -14.69 -13.99 -7.72
CA PHE A 163 -14.05 -12.81 -8.29
C PHE A 163 -12.92 -12.27 -7.39
N TYR A 164 -13.21 -12.10 -6.10
CA TYR A 164 -12.25 -11.69 -5.07
C TYR A 164 -11.05 -12.64 -5.01
N LYS A 165 -11.33 -13.95 -5.02
CA LYS A 165 -10.35 -15.03 -5.06
C LYS A 165 -9.48 -14.91 -6.32
N SER A 166 -10.08 -14.67 -7.50
CA SER A 166 -9.36 -14.52 -8.79
C SER A 166 -8.42 -13.30 -8.85
N ILE A 167 -8.82 -12.15 -8.31
CA ILE A 167 -7.98 -10.93 -8.29
C ILE A 167 -6.88 -11.01 -7.24
N ASN A 168 -7.15 -11.65 -6.10
CA ASN A 168 -6.22 -11.63 -4.98
C ASN A 168 -5.05 -12.59 -5.09
N TYR A 169 -5.11 -13.66 -5.88
CA TYR A 169 -3.93 -14.54 -6.00
C TYR A 169 -2.75 -13.92 -6.76
N PRO A 170 -2.97 -13.27 -7.91
CA PRO A 170 -1.90 -12.50 -8.55
C PRO A 170 -1.35 -11.43 -7.61
N SER A 171 -2.22 -10.78 -6.83
CA SER A 171 -1.80 -9.76 -5.87
C SER A 171 -0.98 -10.38 -4.72
N LEU A 172 -1.39 -11.53 -4.16
CA LEU A 172 -0.67 -12.24 -3.11
C LEU A 172 0.73 -12.66 -3.57
N LEU A 173 0.86 -13.23 -4.77
CA LEU A 173 2.15 -13.56 -5.37
C LEU A 173 3.05 -12.34 -5.48
N PHE A 174 2.51 -11.26 -6.05
CA PHE A 174 3.24 -10.01 -6.19
C PHE A 174 3.71 -9.47 -4.84
N TRP A 175 2.83 -9.42 -3.84
CA TRP A 175 3.13 -8.94 -2.49
C TRP A 175 4.08 -9.87 -1.73
N SER A 176 4.13 -11.16 -2.04
CA SER A 176 5.04 -12.11 -1.41
C SER A 176 6.51 -11.95 -1.81
N ILE A 177 6.77 -11.32 -2.95
CA ILE A 177 8.12 -11.02 -3.45
C ILE A 177 8.66 -9.71 -2.82
N VAL A 178 7.76 -8.82 -2.40
CA VAL A 178 8.11 -7.51 -1.83
C VAL A 178 8.99 -7.64 -0.57
N PRO A 179 8.69 -8.50 0.43
CA PRO A 179 9.56 -8.72 1.58
C PRO A 179 10.97 -9.16 1.21
N ILE A 180 11.09 -10.08 0.24
CA ILE A 180 12.37 -10.61 -0.21
C ILE A 180 13.17 -9.49 -0.86
N THR A 181 12.59 -8.78 -1.82
CA THR A 181 13.27 -7.68 -2.53
C THR A 181 13.65 -6.52 -1.62
N LEU A 182 12.77 -6.13 -0.68
CA LEU A 182 13.08 -5.09 0.30
C LEU A 182 14.14 -5.50 1.31
N SER A 183 14.28 -6.79 1.64
CA SER A 183 15.35 -7.23 2.55
C SER A 183 16.75 -6.89 2.02
N PHE A 184 16.92 -6.84 0.69
CA PHE A 184 18.18 -6.42 0.05
C PHE A 184 18.44 -4.91 0.16
N ALA A 185 17.41 -4.10 0.43
CA ALA A 185 17.52 -2.66 0.59
C ALA A 185 17.90 -2.22 2.02
N LEU A 186 17.86 -3.15 2.99
CA LEU A 186 18.30 -2.87 4.37
C LEU A 186 19.82 -2.64 4.41
N LYS A 187 20.22 -1.51 5.00
CA LYS A 187 21.66 -1.18 5.18
C LYS A 187 22.30 -2.05 6.26
N ASP A 188 21.55 -2.36 7.31
CA ASP A 188 22.02 -3.21 8.41
C ASP A 188 22.00 -4.70 8.01
N LYS A 189 23.20 -5.27 7.85
CA LYS A 189 23.37 -6.68 7.47
C LYS A 189 22.79 -7.65 8.50
N ASN A 190 22.74 -7.27 9.78
CA ASN A 190 22.24 -8.14 10.84
C ASN A 190 20.71 -8.25 10.81
N LYS A 191 20.02 -7.21 10.33
CA LYS A 191 18.56 -7.22 10.15
C LYS A 191 18.16 -7.89 8.83
N ARG A 192 18.98 -7.82 7.79
CA ARG A 192 18.69 -8.38 6.47
C ARG A 192 18.38 -9.87 6.47
N LEU A 193 19.16 -10.67 7.21
CA LEU A 193 19.02 -12.13 7.21
C LEU A 193 17.67 -12.61 7.79
N PRO A 194 17.23 -12.16 8.98
CA PRO A 194 15.89 -12.49 9.50
C PRO A 194 14.75 -12.15 8.53
N PHE A 195 14.81 -10.98 7.88
CA PHE A 195 13.76 -10.56 6.95
C PHE A 195 13.75 -11.36 5.66
N LEU A 196 14.92 -11.76 5.15
CA LEU A 196 15.01 -12.61 3.97
C LEU A 196 14.47 -14.01 4.27
N ILE A 197 14.71 -14.55 5.47
CA ILE A 197 14.17 -15.84 5.91
C ILE A 197 12.64 -15.74 6.05
N LEU A 198 12.14 -14.74 6.78
CA LEU A 198 10.69 -14.52 6.96
C LEU A 198 9.97 -14.29 5.63
N GLY A 199 10.54 -13.46 4.76
CA GLY A 199 10.01 -13.20 3.42
C GLY A 199 10.01 -14.45 2.53
N SER A 200 11.05 -15.29 2.61
CA SER A 200 11.11 -16.55 1.86
C SER A 200 10.09 -17.57 2.36
N ILE A 201 9.93 -17.70 3.68
CA ILE A 201 8.89 -18.56 4.28
C ILE A 201 7.50 -18.09 3.83
N TYR A 202 7.25 -16.79 3.87
CA TYR A 202 5.99 -16.18 3.44
C TYR A 202 5.72 -16.39 1.94
N PHE A 203 6.74 -16.26 1.10
CA PHE A 203 6.67 -16.56 -0.33
C PHE A 203 6.31 -18.02 -0.58
N LEU A 204 6.98 -18.98 0.08
CA LEU A 204 6.70 -20.40 -0.07
C LEU A 204 5.28 -20.76 0.40
N TYR A 205 4.82 -20.18 1.51
CA TYR A 205 3.45 -20.34 1.99
C TYR A 205 2.44 -19.85 0.94
N THR A 206 2.68 -18.66 0.38
CA THR A 206 1.81 -18.05 -0.63
C THR A 206 1.77 -18.86 -1.93
N MET A 207 2.94 -19.33 -2.39
CA MET A 207 3.05 -20.19 -3.56
C MET A 207 2.22 -21.46 -3.39
N LYS A 208 2.22 -22.07 -2.20
CA LYS A 208 1.40 -23.24 -1.89
C LYS A 208 -0.11 -22.94 -2.03
N GLU A 209 -0.61 -21.87 -1.42
CA GLU A 209 -2.03 -21.47 -1.54
C GLU A 209 -2.45 -21.24 -3.00
N VAL A 210 -1.58 -20.61 -3.79
CA VAL A 210 -1.84 -20.37 -5.22
C VAL A 210 -1.91 -21.69 -5.99
N PHE A 211 -0.96 -22.61 -5.75
CA PHE A 211 -0.94 -23.92 -6.41
C PHE A 211 -2.16 -24.78 -6.05
N ASP A 212 -2.54 -24.82 -4.77
CA ASP A 212 -3.70 -25.58 -4.31
C ASP A 212 -4.99 -25.05 -4.97
N THR A 213 -5.11 -23.73 -5.11
CA THR A 213 -6.25 -23.13 -5.81
C THR A 213 -6.23 -23.36 -7.31
N LEU A 214 -5.07 -23.26 -7.97
CA LEU A 214 -4.97 -23.54 -9.40
C LEU A 214 -5.38 -24.99 -9.70
N LYS A 215 -5.02 -25.93 -8.83
CA LYS A 215 -5.50 -27.32 -8.92
C LYS A 215 -7.02 -27.41 -8.78
N GLU A 216 -7.61 -26.70 -7.82
CA GLU A 216 -9.07 -26.64 -7.63
C GLU A 216 -9.78 -26.08 -8.88
N LEU A 217 -9.26 -24.99 -9.46
CA LEU A 217 -9.80 -24.37 -10.67
C LEU A 217 -9.67 -25.29 -11.89
N LEU A 218 -8.52 -25.92 -12.09
CA LEU A 218 -8.28 -26.87 -13.18
C LEU A 218 -9.16 -28.11 -13.06
N TYR A 219 -9.33 -28.63 -11.84
CA TYR A 219 -10.22 -29.77 -11.56
C TYR A 219 -11.68 -29.44 -11.88
N ASN A 220 -12.15 -28.28 -11.41
CA ASN A 220 -13.50 -27.81 -11.72
C ASN A 220 -13.70 -27.55 -13.22
N TRP A 221 -12.69 -27.03 -13.92
CA TRP A 221 -12.77 -26.83 -15.37
C TRP A 221 -12.84 -28.17 -16.14
N TYR A 222 -12.04 -29.16 -15.75
CA TYR A 222 -12.03 -30.50 -16.36
C TYR A 222 -13.34 -31.27 -16.14
N LEU A 223 -14.03 -31.05 -15.02
CA LEU A 223 -15.35 -31.66 -14.76
C LEU A 223 -16.50 -30.99 -15.52
N PHE A 224 -16.30 -29.76 -16.01
CA PHE A 224 -17.31 -28.98 -16.75
C PHE A 224 -17.03 -28.92 -18.27
N SER A 225 -15.93 -29.50 -18.75
CA SER A 225 -15.57 -29.68 -20.18
C SER A 225 -15.92 -31.08 -20.68
#